data_AF-A0A453N1D5-F1
#
_entry.id   AF-A0A453N1D5-F1
#
_cell.length_a   1.000
_cell.length_b   1.000
_cell.length_c   1.000
_cell.angle_alpha   90.00
_cell.angle_beta   90.00
_cell.angle_gamma   90.00
#
_symmetry.space_group_name_H-M   'P 1'
#
loop_
_entity.id
_entity.type
_entity.pdbx_description
1 polymer ?
#
loop_
_entity_poly.entity_id
_entity_poly.type
_entity_poly.pdbx_seq_one_letter_code
_entity_poly.pdbx_strand_id
1 'polypeptide(L)'
;LLLNEYWCEAPDLDPLACILKNSPVLEKLTLQLFSKGPTHKVEMKGSYSRMEGPSAISEHLNIVEVKCNVVDEKILKVLKFLSAFNIQFGFL
;
A
#
# COMPACT_ATOMS: atom_id res chain seq x y z
N LEU A 1 -7.24 -7.06 -4.10
CA LEU A 1 -7.03 -7.59 -2.73
C LEU A 1 -7.24 -6.47 -1.72
N LEU A 2 -7.85 -6.76 -0.57
CA LEU A 2 -8.04 -5.81 0.55
C LEU A 2 -7.32 -6.34 1.78
N LEU A 3 -6.54 -5.48 2.44
CA LEU A 3 -5.79 -5.80 3.65
C LEU A 3 -6.16 -4.84 4.79
N ASN A 4 -6.50 -5.37 5.96
CA ASN A 4 -6.91 -4.63 7.17
C ASN A 4 -5.71 -4.22 8.05
N GLU A 5 -5.86 -3.53 9.17
CA GLU A 5 -4.70 -3.02 9.93
C GLU A 5 -3.76 -4.09 10.52
N TYR A 6 -4.21 -5.35 10.68
CA TYR A 6 -3.45 -6.40 11.36
C TYR A 6 -2.12 -6.79 10.67
N TRP A 7 -2.01 -6.66 9.34
CA TRP A 7 -0.71 -6.93 8.67
C TRP A 7 0.35 -5.87 8.98
N CYS A 8 -0.09 -4.68 9.41
CA CYS A 8 0.77 -3.55 9.76
C CYS A 8 1.14 -3.53 11.27
N GLU A 9 0.64 -4.50 12.04
CA GLU A 9 1.04 -4.70 13.45
C GLU A 9 2.35 -5.49 13.58
N ALA A 10 2.73 -6.24 12.55
CA ALA A 10 4.03 -6.87 12.48
C ALA A 10 5.15 -5.80 12.50
N PRO A 11 6.28 -6.07 13.17
CA PRO A 11 7.41 -5.13 13.21
C PRO A 11 7.94 -4.81 11.80
N ASP A 12 7.79 -5.76 10.88
CA ASP A 12 8.28 -5.69 9.52
C ASP A 12 7.13 -5.75 8.51
N LEU A 13 7.30 -5.05 7.38
CA LEU A 13 6.32 -5.01 6.27
C LEU A 13 6.44 -6.23 5.34
N ASP A 14 7.03 -7.32 5.82
CA ASP A 14 7.26 -8.56 5.08
C ASP A 14 5.98 -9.20 4.53
N PRO A 15 4.84 -9.21 5.25
CA PRO A 15 3.59 -9.72 4.69
C PRO A 15 3.16 -8.95 3.43
N LEU A 16 3.32 -7.61 3.45
CA LEU A 16 3.00 -6.76 2.31
C LEU A 16 3.98 -7.01 1.16
N ALA A 17 5.28 -7.13 1.45
CA ALA A 17 6.31 -7.46 0.47
C ALA A 17 6.01 -8.80 -0.23
N CYS A 18 5.64 -9.81 0.56
CA CYS A 18 5.34 -11.15 0.09
C CYS A 18 4.13 -11.13 -0.85
N ILE A 19 3.07 -10.40 -0.51
CA ILE A 19 1.88 -10.26 -1.36
C ILE A 19 2.24 -9.62 -2.69
N LEU A 20 2.98 -8.51 -2.67
CA LEU A 20 3.34 -7.77 -3.87
C LEU A 20 4.22 -8.62 -4.82
N LYS A 21 5.12 -9.44 -4.26
CA LYS A 21 6.02 -10.34 -5.00
C LYS A 21 5.33 -11.60 -5.53
N ASN A 22 4.47 -12.22 -4.74
CA ASN A 22 3.90 -13.54 -5.04
C ASN A 22 2.51 -13.50 -5.66
N SER A 23 1.94 -12.31 -5.90
CA SER A 23 0.62 -12.16 -6.51
C SER A 23 0.74 -11.59 -7.93
N PRO A 24 1.19 -12.37 -8.92
CA PRO A 24 1.49 -11.86 -10.28
C PRO A 24 0.27 -11.29 -11.01
N VAL A 25 -0.95 -11.68 -10.60
CA VAL A 25 -2.23 -11.22 -11.19
C VAL A 25 -2.90 -10.09 -10.41
N LEU A 26 -2.21 -9.52 -9.42
CA LEU A 26 -2.80 -8.49 -8.57
C LEU A 26 -2.88 -7.16 -9.32
N GLU A 27 -4.10 -6.72 -9.64
CA GLU A 27 -4.35 -5.45 -10.33
C GLU A 27 -4.57 -4.26 -9.40
N LYS A 28 -5.25 -4.53 -8.27
CA LYS A 28 -5.62 -3.51 -7.27
C LYS A 28 -5.35 -4.02 -5.87
N LEU A 29 -4.62 -3.21 -5.09
CA LEU A 29 -4.40 -3.41 -3.66
C LEU A 29 -5.08 -2.28 -2.87
N THR A 30 -5.84 -2.63 -1.85
CA THR A 30 -6.44 -1.65 -0.93
C THR A 30 -5.99 -1.94 0.49
N LEU A 31 -5.34 -0.97 1.13
CA LEU A 31 -4.87 -1.01 2.51
C LEU A 31 -5.83 -0.22 3.39
N GLN A 32 -6.54 -0.89 4.28
CA GLN A 32 -7.46 -0.29 5.25
C GLN A 32 -6.81 -0.24 6.64
N LEU A 33 -6.29 0.92 6.98
CA LEU A 33 -5.55 1.23 8.20
C LEU A 33 -6.39 2.18 9.09
N PHE A 34 -7.61 1.74 9.42
CA PHE A 34 -8.53 2.50 10.26
C PHE A 34 -8.32 2.16 11.72
N SER A 35 -7.90 3.14 12.53
CA SER A 35 -8.03 3.00 13.98
C SER A 35 -9.51 2.97 14.38
N LYS A 36 -9.87 2.23 15.42
CA LYS A 36 -11.23 2.28 16.00
C LYS A 36 -11.51 3.70 16.52
N GLY A 37 -12.23 4.54 15.76
CA GLY A 37 -12.58 5.91 16.16
C GLY A 37 -13.37 6.69 15.09
N PRO A 38 -14.06 7.79 15.46
CA PRO A 38 -14.94 8.52 14.56
C PRO A 38 -14.18 9.29 13.45
N THR A 39 -14.35 8.76 12.23
CA THR A 39 -14.59 9.46 10.95
C THR A 39 -13.76 10.70 10.64
N HIS A 40 -12.45 10.53 10.52
CA HIS A 40 -11.67 11.35 9.57
C HIS A 40 -11.07 10.34 8.62
N LYS A 41 -11.59 10.20 7.39
CA LYS A 41 -11.08 9.21 6.43
C LYS A 41 -10.17 9.94 5.45
N VAL A 42 -8.88 9.69 5.55
CA VAL A 42 -7.90 10.08 4.54
C VAL A 42 -7.83 8.94 3.52
N GLU A 43 -8.07 9.25 2.26
CA GLU A 43 -7.90 8.31 1.15
C GLU A 43 -6.76 8.79 0.26
N MET A 44 -5.78 7.93 0.04
CA MET A 44 -4.64 8.18 -0.84
C MET A 44 -4.66 7.15 -1.96
N LYS A 45 -4.39 7.61 -3.18
CA LYS A 45 -4.28 6.72 -4.33
C LYS A 45 -2.86 6.74 -4.86
N GLY A 46 -2.23 5.59 -4.75
CA GLY A 46 -0.97 5.24 -5.36
C GLY A 46 -1.18 4.67 -6.76
N SER A 47 -0.41 5.17 -7.73
CA SER A 47 -0.27 4.51 -9.03
C SER A 47 1.15 3.99 -9.19
N TYR A 48 1.27 2.79 -9.72
CA TYR A 48 2.54 2.24 -10.16
C TYR A 48 2.82 2.74 -11.58
N SER A 49 3.92 3.46 -11.76
CA SER A 49 4.41 3.82 -13.11
C SER A 49 5.56 2.89 -13.45
N ARG A 50 5.44 2.18 -14.58
CA ARG A 50 6.50 1.34 -15.13
C ARG A 50 7.68 2.22 -15.58
N MET A 51 8.56 2.58 -14.66
CA MET A 51 9.90 3.05 -15.01
C MET A 51 10.84 1.85 -15.12
N GLU A 52 11.69 1.89 -16.14
CA GLU A 52 12.46 0.79 -16.71
C GLU A 52 13.19 -0.06 -15.67
N GLY A 53 12.84 -1.36 -15.59
CA GLY A 53 13.51 -2.36 -14.76
C GLY A 53 12.66 -3.63 -14.59
N PRO A 54 13.28 -4.78 -14.24
CA PRO A 54 12.52 -5.97 -13.87
C PRO A 54 11.67 -5.67 -12.63
N SER A 55 10.35 -5.81 -12.78
CA SER A 55 9.42 -5.49 -11.71
C SER A 55 9.57 -6.50 -10.58
N ALA A 56 10.02 -6.06 -9.40
CA ALA A 56 10.09 -6.91 -8.21
C ALA A 56 8.69 -7.26 -7.66
N ILE A 57 7.61 -6.79 -8.29
CA ILE A 57 6.21 -6.93 -7.91
C ILE A 57 5.33 -7.16 -9.14
N SER A 58 4.09 -7.61 -8.92
CA SER A 58 3.06 -7.84 -9.95
C SER A 58 3.08 -6.82 -11.10
N GLU A 59 3.26 -7.30 -12.34
CA GLU A 59 3.23 -6.45 -13.54
C GLU A 59 1.83 -5.89 -13.84
N HIS A 60 0.80 -6.48 -13.26
CA HIS A 60 -0.59 -6.06 -13.44
C HIS A 60 -1.04 -5.04 -12.41
N LEU A 61 -0.23 -4.75 -11.38
CA LEU A 61 -0.62 -3.83 -10.32
C LEU A 61 -0.65 -2.40 -10.84
N ASN A 62 -1.87 -1.88 -11.02
CA ASN A 62 -2.09 -0.54 -11.55
C ASN A 62 -2.43 0.46 -10.44
N ILE A 63 -3.10 -0.01 -9.38
CA ILE A 63 -3.68 0.85 -8.35
C ILE A 63 -3.38 0.31 -6.95
N VAL A 64 -2.87 1.19 -6.09
CA VAL A 64 -2.76 0.95 -4.65
C VAL A 64 -3.52 2.04 -3.90
N GLU A 65 -4.61 1.68 -3.23
CA GLU A 65 -5.39 2.61 -2.40
C GLU A 65 -5.00 2.43 -0.94
N VAL A 66 -4.67 3.52 -0.25
CA VAL A 66 -4.45 3.53 1.20
C VAL A 66 -5.56 4.34 1.83
N LYS A 67 -6.30 3.71 2.74
CA LYS A 67 -7.37 4.34 3.51
C LYS A 67 -6.96 4.31 4.97
N CYS A 68 -6.79 5.48 5.57
CA CYS A 68 -6.38 5.61 6.97
C CYS A 68 -7.13 6.74 7.65
N ASN A 69 -7.14 6.75 8.99
CA ASN A 69 -7.79 7.85 9.70
C ASN A 69 -6.91 9.11 9.77
N VAL A 70 -5.64 8.90 10.07
CA VAL A 70 -4.62 9.94 10.20
C VAL A 70 -3.33 9.41 9.59
N VAL A 71 -2.54 10.30 9.00
CA VAL A 71 -1.21 9.97 8.50
C VAL A 71 -0.23 10.02 9.68
N ASP A 72 -0.07 8.89 10.35
CA ASP A 72 0.89 8.73 11.45
C ASP A 72 2.21 8.12 10.96
N GLU A 73 3.16 7.90 11.89
CA GLU A 73 4.45 7.29 11.57
C GLU A 73 4.33 5.91 10.92
N LYS A 74 3.29 5.13 11.26
CA LYS A 74 3.07 3.80 10.66
C LYS A 74 2.65 3.95 9.21
N ILE A 75 1.71 4.85 8.92
CA ILE A 75 1.30 5.16 7.54
C ILE A 75 2.49 5.67 6.74
N LEU A 76 3.31 6.57 7.29
CA LEU A 76 4.50 7.07 6.61
C LEU A 76 5.51 5.96 6.29
N LYS A 77 5.72 4.99 7.19
CA LYS A 77 6.55 3.81 6.92
C LYS A 77 5.99 2.97 5.77
N VAL A 78 4.69 2.73 5.75
CA VAL A 78 4.01 2.00 4.66
C VAL A 78 4.16 2.73 3.33
N LEU A 79 3.90 4.04 3.28
CA LEU A 79 4.03 4.85 2.06
C LEU A 79 5.48 4.85 1.56
N LYS A 80 6.46 5.02 2.46
CA LYS A 80 7.88 4.98 2.11
C LYS A 80 8.29 3.60 1.58
N PHE A 81 7.81 2.53 2.19
CA PHE A 81 8.04 1.17 1.70
C PHE A 81 7.48 0.98 0.28
N LEU A 82 6.23 1.41 0.04
CA LEU A 82 5.60 1.32 -1.27
C LEU A 82 6.30 2.18 -2.33
N SER A 83 6.88 3.32 -1.94
CA SER A 83 7.70 4.15 -2.83
C SER A 83 8.95 3.44 -3.34
N ALA A 84 9.53 2.51 -2.57
CA ALA A 84 10.66 1.68 -3.01
C ALA A 84 10.26 0.70 -4.14
N PHE A 85 8.96 0.50 -4.35
CA PHE A 85 8.40 -0.26 -5.47
C PHE A 85 7.88 0.65 -6.59
N ASN A 86 8.34 1.91 -6.68
CA ASN A 86 7.90 2.90 -7.66
C ASN A 86 6.38 3.19 -7.63
N ILE A 87 5.74 2.99 -6.47
CA ILE A 87 4.33 3.37 -6.27
C ILE A 87 4.31 4.80 -5.73
N GLN A 88 3.77 5.72 -6.53
CA GLN A 88 3.68 7.15 -6.18
C GLN A 88 2.27 7.48 -5.71
N PHE A 89 2.14 8.08 -4.53
CA PHE A 89 0.85 8.46 -3.94
C PHE A 89 0.50 9.92 -4.21
N GLY A 90 -0.71 10.14 -4.74
CA GLY A 90 -1.38 11.43 -4.70
C GLY A 90 -2.43 11.44 -3.57
N PHE A 91 -2.53 12.57 -2.87
CA PHE A 91 -3.66 12.83 -1.97
C PHE A 91 -4.89 13.19 -2.81
N LEU A 92 -6.03 12.56 -2.52
CA LEU A 92 -7.33 12.83 -3.17
C LEU A 92 -8.19 13.76 -2.32
#